data_AF-A0AAW3FRI9-F1
#
_entry.id   AF-A0AAW3FRI9-F1
#
_cell.length_a   1.000
_cell.length_b   1.000
_cell.length_c   1.000
_cell.angle_alpha   90.00
_cell.angle_beta   90.00
_cell.angle_gamma   90.00
#
_symmetry.space_group_name_H-M   'P 1'
#
loop_
_entity.id
_entity.type
_entity.pdbx_description
1 polymer ?
#
loop_
_entity_poly.entity_id
_entity_poly.type
_entity_poly.pdbx_seq_one_letter_code
_entity_poly.pdbx_strand_id
1 'polypeptide(L)'
;MFLKMKNSRYFEATLTLIIISLLALISTYPAFSGHFFELSNDGGVHLARLESLYQAFNAGRAPSLINFIGFNNQGVAMNAMYPWITLLIYIIPRLIIDNPMLALAIGFWLMNFFTILNSYWLAKSLTRNRLIILLSVSIYQFSAYHLQLMYTRVALGEALGYTFLPLIMLGLFQIWNRKKQGTIVLAIGMGLVANSHILSLVLFTVLISFLEIIRLLCRNLSWHELLQLLIGAFISIIMSSYSLYNIVDWLLHNKMVAPARLLISLDPLTSLNRMLTNNIGELARGAHLGIIVTFIFLYLISQLISNQTGSWRYWIIGAASIWVLSQNWIDGDFLANTPVSLFQFTMRFLTIVVLLLMIGSILFLVQINWHSYSTTLFISFALITVGMSGVISAHNQTKQNYFWALKQSKSNSLAQQRRNQYLTNANYQKRLVDTQVPDYHIKKAESVQSLKKVSAALNFATASRATKKTVQFDADNSQKFKNTFANDQLVTFKYHQKNMKSVKLPVIGYKNVNYSVKVNGKKKNFKYSEGQLKTALPAGDSYIDVSIARQSKHIGLLLLTGITFIGSLVYLATNCFKPKYN
;
A
#
# COMPACT_ATOMS: atom_id res chain seq x y z
N MET A 1 43.95 -0.65 -16.71
CA MET A 1 42.70 0.16 -16.69
C MET A 1 41.64 -0.40 -15.75
N PHE A 2 41.27 -1.69 -15.84
CA PHE A 2 40.35 -2.37 -14.91
C PHE A 2 40.77 -2.32 -13.42
N LEU A 3 42.07 -2.46 -13.12
CA LEU A 3 42.59 -2.39 -11.74
C LEU A 3 42.55 -0.97 -11.14
N LYS A 4 42.63 0.09 -11.96
CA LYS A 4 42.51 1.49 -11.51
C LYS A 4 41.05 1.91 -11.27
N MET A 5 40.09 1.23 -11.89
CA MET A 5 38.65 1.49 -11.68
C MET A 5 38.12 0.90 -10.36
N LYS A 6 38.76 -0.13 -9.81
CA LYS A 6 38.30 -0.85 -8.59
C LYS A 6 38.29 0.03 -7.32
N ASN A 7 39.08 1.10 -7.29
CA ASN A 7 39.18 2.05 -6.17
C ASN A 7 38.39 3.36 -6.39
N SER A 8 37.58 3.45 -7.45
CA SER A 8 36.76 4.63 -7.69
C SER A 8 35.48 4.59 -6.86
N ARG A 9 35.12 5.71 -6.20
CA ARG A 9 33.84 5.89 -5.49
C ARG A 9 32.64 5.58 -6.39
N TYR A 10 32.77 5.78 -7.71
CA TYR A 10 31.73 5.44 -8.68
C TYR A 10 31.55 3.93 -8.84
N PHE A 11 32.65 3.16 -8.85
CA PHE A 11 32.58 1.70 -8.96
C PHE A 11 31.85 1.07 -7.76
N GLU A 12 32.15 1.52 -6.53
CA GLU A 12 31.45 1.03 -5.34
C GLU A 12 29.95 1.37 -5.35
N ALA A 13 29.59 2.57 -5.82
CA ALA A 13 28.21 2.98 -5.94
C ALA A 13 27.46 2.13 -6.98
N THR A 14 28.06 1.91 -8.15
CA THR A 14 27.49 1.05 -9.21
C THR A 14 27.32 -0.38 -8.72
N LEU A 15 28.34 -0.97 -8.08
CA LEU A 15 28.25 -2.33 -7.53
C LEU A 15 27.14 -2.45 -6.48
N THR A 16 27.01 -1.45 -5.60
CA THR A 16 25.93 -1.41 -4.61
C THR A 16 24.55 -1.42 -5.30
N LEU A 17 24.36 -0.59 -6.33
CA LEU A 17 23.10 -0.54 -7.08
C LEU A 17 22.80 -1.85 -7.82
N ILE A 18 23.81 -2.54 -8.33
CA ILE A 18 23.65 -3.87 -8.95
C ILE A 18 23.20 -4.89 -7.90
N ILE A 19 23.82 -4.93 -6.72
CA ILE A 19 23.43 -5.84 -5.63
C ILE A 19 21.99 -5.57 -5.18
N ILE A 20 21.61 -4.29 -5.00
CA ILE A 20 20.24 -3.90 -4.66
C ILE A 20 19.27 -4.39 -5.73
N SER A 21 19.60 -4.19 -7.02
CA SER A 21 18.78 -4.63 -8.15
C SER A 21 18.62 -6.14 -8.21
N LEU A 22 19.68 -6.90 -7.92
CA LEU A 22 19.67 -8.36 -7.88
C LEU A 22 18.83 -8.89 -6.71
N LEU A 23 18.96 -8.31 -5.51
CA LEU A 23 18.13 -8.68 -4.37
C LEU A 23 16.65 -8.36 -4.61
N ALA A 24 16.35 -7.23 -5.25
CA ALA A 24 14.99 -6.90 -5.68
C ALA A 24 14.44 -7.92 -6.69
N LEU A 25 15.29 -8.37 -7.64
CA LEU A 25 14.91 -9.38 -8.63
C LEU A 25 14.64 -10.74 -7.96
N ILE A 26 15.53 -11.19 -7.08
CA ILE A 26 15.35 -12.41 -6.28
C ILE A 26 14.05 -12.34 -5.49
N SER A 27 13.76 -11.18 -4.89
CA SER A 27 12.54 -10.97 -4.12
C SER A 27 11.27 -11.00 -4.97
N THR A 28 11.35 -10.71 -6.27
CA THR A 28 10.19 -10.52 -7.17
C THR A 28 9.91 -11.72 -8.06
N TYR A 29 10.94 -12.30 -8.66
CA TYR A 29 10.83 -13.33 -9.68
C TYR A 29 9.94 -14.52 -9.29
N PRO A 30 10.06 -15.10 -8.07
CA PRO A 30 9.25 -16.27 -7.70
C PRO A 30 7.74 -16.06 -7.83
N ALA A 31 7.24 -14.87 -7.51
CA ALA A 31 5.81 -14.52 -7.57
C ALA A 31 5.26 -14.41 -9.00
N PHE A 32 6.13 -14.36 -10.02
CA PHE A 32 5.77 -14.28 -11.43
C PHE A 32 6.20 -15.52 -12.24
N SER A 33 6.80 -16.51 -11.56
CA SER A 33 7.29 -17.72 -12.21
C SER A 33 6.15 -18.49 -12.89
N GLY A 34 6.39 -19.07 -14.06
CA GLY A 34 5.33 -19.74 -14.83
C GLY A 34 4.29 -18.79 -15.46
N HIS A 35 4.61 -17.50 -15.60
CA HIS A 35 3.84 -16.49 -16.34
C HIS A 35 2.44 -16.17 -15.77
N PHE A 36 2.28 -16.30 -14.46
CA PHE A 36 1.07 -15.87 -13.75
C PHE A 36 1.43 -15.15 -12.44
N PHE A 37 0.45 -14.46 -11.86
CA PHE A 37 0.57 -13.78 -10.57
C PHE A 37 -0.65 -14.10 -9.69
N GLU A 38 -0.46 -14.15 -8.38
CA GLU A 38 -1.54 -14.32 -7.40
C GLU A 38 -2.28 -13.00 -7.17
N LEU A 39 -3.53 -12.92 -7.64
CA LEU A 39 -4.38 -11.75 -7.51
C LEU A 39 -5.32 -11.90 -6.29
N SER A 40 -4.95 -11.28 -5.19
CA SER A 40 -5.80 -11.17 -3.99
C SER A 40 -7.01 -10.26 -4.20
N ASN A 41 -7.87 -10.13 -3.19
CA ASN A 41 -8.99 -9.19 -3.23
C ASN A 41 -8.51 -7.72 -3.36
N ASP A 42 -7.55 -7.31 -2.53
CA ASP A 42 -6.92 -5.97 -2.62
C ASP A 42 -6.17 -5.83 -3.95
N GLY A 43 -5.55 -6.90 -4.44
CA GLY A 43 -4.85 -6.95 -5.72
C GLY A 43 -5.78 -6.61 -6.90
N GLY A 44 -7.00 -7.14 -6.92
CA GLY A 44 -8.00 -6.82 -7.95
C GLY A 44 -8.39 -5.32 -7.94
N VAL A 45 -8.57 -4.73 -6.76
CA VAL A 45 -8.81 -3.29 -6.60
C VAL A 45 -7.66 -2.48 -7.19
N HIS A 46 -6.42 -2.84 -6.83
CA HIS A 46 -5.24 -2.14 -7.32
C HIS A 46 -5.03 -2.33 -8.83
N LEU A 47 -5.29 -3.52 -9.37
CA LEU A 47 -5.16 -3.80 -10.80
C LEU A 47 -6.10 -2.92 -11.62
N ALA A 48 -7.37 -2.80 -11.22
CA ALA A 48 -8.34 -1.93 -11.87
C ALA A 48 -7.93 -0.45 -11.84
N ARG A 49 -7.36 0.00 -10.71
CA ARG A 49 -6.82 1.36 -10.58
C ARG A 49 -5.61 1.57 -11.50
N LEU A 50 -4.67 0.62 -11.52
CA LEU A 50 -3.47 0.72 -12.36
C LEU A 50 -3.85 0.83 -13.84
N GLU A 51 -4.79 0.01 -14.32
CA GLU A 51 -5.28 0.09 -15.69
C GLU A 51 -5.97 1.43 -15.96
N SER A 52 -6.79 1.92 -15.02
CA SER A 52 -7.45 3.23 -15.14
C SER A 52 -6.47 4.40 -15.21
N LEU A 53 -5.37 4.34 -14.47
CA LEU A 53 -4.31 5.34 -14.54
C LEU A 53 -3.55 5.23 -15.87
N TYR A 54 -3.18 4.01 -16.28
CA TYR A 54 -2.51 3.74 -17.55
C TYR A 54 -3.30 4.29 -18.73
N GLN A 55 -4.59 3.99 -18.84
CA GLN A 55 -5.42 4.47 -19.96
C GLN A 55 -5.50 6.01 -19.99
N ALA A 56 -5.56 6.66 -18.83
CA ALA A 56 -5.53 8.12 -18.77
C ALA A 56 -4.21 8.70 -19.28
N PHE A 57 -3.07 8.18 -18.80
CA PHE A 57 -1.75 8.66 -19.24
C PHE A 57 -1.47 8.34 -20.71
N ASN A 58 -1.84 7.14 -21.17
CA ASN A 58 -1.70 6.75 -22.58
C ASN A 58 -2.54 7.64 -23.51
N ALA A 59 -3.68 8.15 -23.03
CA ALA A 59 -4.50 9.12 -23.74
C ALA A 59 -4.06 10.59 -23.55
N GLY A 60 -2.88 10.85 -22.97
CA GLY A 60 -2.33 12.20 -22.81
C GLY A 60 -3.16 13.11 -21.89
N ARG A 61 -3.79 12.54 -20.85
CA ARG A 61 -4.70 13.27 -19.97
C ARG A 61 -4.47 12.92 -18.51
N ALA A 62 -4.79 13.87 -17.64
CA ALA A 62 -4.72 13.65 -16.20
C ALA A 62 -5.72 12.58 -15.75
N PRO A 63 -5.36 11.70 -14.80
CA PRO A 63 -6.24 10.65 -14.32
C PRO A 63 -7.55 11.16 -13.74
N SER A 64 -8.63 10.43 -14.01
CA SER A 64 -9.90 10.64 -13.35
C SER A 64 -9.82 10.23 -11.87
N LEU A 65 -10.50 11.01 -11.02
CA LEU A 65 -10.72 10.70 -9.60
C LEU A 65 -11.79 9.59 -9.42
N ILE A 66 -12.54 9.27 -10.47
CA ILE A 66 -13.56 8.22 -10.55
C ILE A 66 -13.09 7.11 -11.48
N ASN A 67 -13.31 5.86 -11.09
CA ASN A 67 -12.93 4.67 -11.83
C ASN A 67 -14.17 3.97 -12.42
N PHE A 68 -14.30 4.02 -13.74
CA PHE A 68 -15.25 3.17 -14.48
C PHE A 68 -14.65 1.81 -14.85
N ILE A 69 -13.32 1.66 -14.77
CA ILE A 69 -12.65 0.37 -14.88
C ILE A 69 -12.71 -0.32 -13.52
N GLY A 70 -13.17 -1.57 -13.50
CA GLY A 70 -13.44 -2.33 -12.29
C GLY A 70 -14.67 -1.86 -11.53
N PHE A 71 -14.89 -2.42 -10.34
CA PHE A 71 -16.00 -2.04 -9.45
C PHE A 71 -17.39 -2.18 -10.09
N ASN A 72 -17.63 -3.26 -10.86
CA ASN A 72 -18.81 -3.44 -11.70
C ASN A 72 -19.10 -2.26 -12.66
N ASN A 73 -18.08 -1.46 -12.97
CA ASN A 73 -18.14 -0.27 -13.82
C ASN A 73 -19.08 0.83 -13.32
N GLN A 74 -19.25 0.92 -12.00
CA GLN A 74 -20.19 1.84 -11.35
C GLN A 74 -19.68 3.27 -11.22
N GLY A 75 -18.43 3.54 -11.62
CA GLY A 75 -17.81 4.85 -11.43
C GLY A 75 -17.55 5.13 -9.96
N VAL A 76 -16.70 4.32 -9.30
CA VAL A 76 -16.35 4.50 -7.88
C VAL A 76 -15.22 5.52 -7.74
N ALA A 77 -15.29 6.40 -6.73
CA ALA A 77 -14.29 7.44 -6.44
C ALA A 77 -12.99 6.90 -5.83
N MET A 78 -12.46 5.79 -6.35
CA MET A 78 -11.32 5.10 -5.76
C MET A 78 -10.04 5.93 -5.87
N ASN A 79 -9.79 6.56 -7.01
CA ASN A 79 -8.62 7.45 -7.19
C ASN A 79 -8.74 8.79 -6.44
N ALA A 80 -9.94 9.21 -6.03
CA ALA A 80 -10.13 10.35 -5.12
C ALA A 80 -9.69 10.00 -3.70
N MET A 81 -10.07 8.80 -3.24
CA MET A 81 -9.95 8.36 -1.85
C MET A 81 -8.62 7.68 -1.56
N TYR A 82 -8.01 7.08 -2.57
CA TYR A 82 -6.68 6.51 -2.50
C TYR A 82 -5.70 7.30 -3.37
N PRO A 83 -4.61 7.82 -2.77
CA PRO A 83 -3.52 8.42 -3.52
C PRO A 83 -2.97 7.48 -4.61
N TRP A 84 -2.47 8.07 -5.70
CA TRP A 84 -1.95 7.30 -6.84
C TRP A 84 -0.59 7.77 -7.35
N ILE A 85 -0.03 8.88 -6.85
CA ILE A 85 1.23 9.44 -7.37
C ILE A 85 2.37 8.41 -7.25
N THR A 86 2.47 7.69 -6.14
CA THR A 86 3.49 6.65 -5.96
C THR A 86 3.22 5.37 -6.75
N LEU A 87 1.99 5.17 -7.27
CA LEU A 87 1.70 4.08 -8.20
C LEU A 87 2.33 4.29 -9.58
N LEU A 88 2.90 5.46 -9.87
CA LEU A 88 3.63 5.71 -11.11
C LEU A 88 4.77 4.71 -11.34
N ILE A 89 5.31 4.08 -10.29
CA ILE A 89 6.31 3.01 -10.44
C ILE A 89 5.77 1.79 -11.19
N TYR A 90 4.44 1.59 -11.22
CA TYR A 90 3.77 0.54 -12.00
C TYR A 90 3.27 1.05 -13.36
N ILE A 91 2.90 2.34 -13.43
CA ILE A 91 2.34 2.93 -14.66
C ILE A 91 3.43 3.20 -15.69
N ILE A 92 4.59 3.72 -15.29
CA ILE A 92 5.67 4.05 -16.21
C ILE A 92 6.15 2.80 -16.98
N PRO A 93 6.42 1.64 -16.34
CA PRO A 93 6.70 0.41 -17.08
C PRO A 93 5.60 0.02 -18.06
N ARG A 94 4.33 0.17 -17.66
CA ARG A 94 3.18 -0.19 -18.50
C ARG A 94 3.02 0.69 -19.75
N LEU A 95 3.42 1.96 -19.68
CA LEU A 95 3.42 2.87 -20.83
C LEU A 95 4.51 2.53 -21.86
N ILE A 96 5.57 1.84 -21.44
CA ILE A 96 6.71 1.47 -22.29
C ILE A 96 6.56 0.02 -22.80
N ILE A 97 5.89 -0.84 -22.03
CA ILE A 97 5.82 -2.28 -22.26
C ILE A 97 4.37 -2.70 -22.49
N ASP A 98 4.12 -3.27 -23.67
CA ASP A 98 2.79 -3.73 -24.07
C ASP A 98 2.27 -4.92 -23.26
N ASN A 99 3.18 -5.79 -22.79
CA ASN A 99 2.82 -6.93 -21.96
C ASN A 99 2.50 -6.47 -20.52
N PRO A 100 1.22 -6.47 -20.08
CA PRO A 100 0.83 -5.97 -18.78
C PRO A 100 1.40 -6.79 -17.61
N MET A 101 1.63 -8.09 -17.78
CA MET A 101 2.22 -8.94 -16.74
C MET A 101 3.69 -8.60 -16.51
N LEU A 102 4.44 -8.37 -17.59
CA LEU A 102 5.85 -7.96 -17.49
C LEU A 102 5.97 -6.56 -16.88
N ALA A 103 5.11 -5.62 -17.31
CA ALA A 103 5.05 -4.28 -16.73
C ALA A 103 4.74 -4.33 -15.22
N LEU A 104 3.78 -5.16 -14.81
CA LEU A 104 3.43 -5.37 -13.41
C LEU A 104 4.62 -5.94 -12.62
N ALA A 105 5.31 -6.95 -13.14
CA ALA A 105 6.49 -7.54 -12.53
C ALA A 105 7.62 -6.52 -12.33
N ILE A 106 7.86 -5.66 -13.33
CA ILE A 106 8.84 -4.56 -13.24
C ILE A 106 8.42 -3.55 -12.17
N GLY A 107 7.13 -3.24 -12.03
CA GLY A 107 6.64 -2.38 -10.96
C GLY A 107 6.91 -2.95 -9.56
N PHE A 108 6.69 -4.26 -9.35
CA PHE A 108 7.05 -4.93 -8.09
C PHE A 108 8.57 -4.96 -7.85
N TRP A 109 9.35 -5.16 -8.91
CA TRP A 109 10.81 -5.08 -8.85
C TRP A 109 11.28 -3.69 -8.44
N LEU A 110 10.72 -2.62 -9.03
CA LEU A 110 11.01 -1.23 -8.65
C LEU A 110 10.63 -0.96 -7.19
N MET A 111 9.50 -1.47 -6.73
CA MET A 111 9.08 -1.29 -5.34
C MET A 111 10.07 -1.95 -4.37
N ASN A 112 10.47 -3.20 -4.63
CA ASN A 112 11.52 -3.88 -3.86
C ASN A 112 12.86 -3.15 -3.93
N PHE A 113 13.24 -2.66 -5.11
CA PHE A 113 14.46 -1.88 -5.30
C PHE A 113 14.47 -0.65 -4.38
N PHE A 114 13.37 0.11 -4.34
CA PHE A 114 13.26 1.26 -3.43
C PHE A 114 13.21 0.85 -1.95
N THR A 115 12.57 -0.26 -1.59
CA THR A 115 12.57 -0.79 -0.20
C THR A 115 13.99 -1.09 0.26
N ILE A 116 14.77 -1.78 -0.57
CA ILE A 116 16.16 -2.14 -0.30
C ILE A 116 17.04 -0.88 -0.28
N LEU A 117 16.83 0.06 -1.21
CA LEU A 117 17.59 1.30 -1.27
C LEU A 117 17.39 2.17 -0.02
N ASN A 118 16.14 2.35 0.41
CA ASN A 118 15.81 3.15 1.60
C ASN A 118 16.35 2.50 2.88
N SER A 119 16.21 1.18 3.02
CA SER A 119 16.78 0.43 4.16
C SER A 119 18.31 0.47 4.14
N TYR A 120 18.95 0.36 2.97
CA TYR A 120 20.40 0.52 2.83
C TYR A 120 20.87 1.91 3.27
N TRP A 121 20.19 2.99 2.88
CA TRP A 121 20.56 4.34 3.29
C TRP A 121 20.37 4.56 4.79
N LEU A 122 19.29 4.04 5.39
CA LEU A 122 19.12 4.03 6.83
C LEU A 122 20.28 3.30 7.52
N ALA A 123 20.59 2.06 7.11
CA ALA A 123 21.65 1.27 7.70
C ALA A 123 23.03 1.94 7.59
N LYS A 124 23.35 2.49 6.41
CA LYS A 124 24.59 3.23 6.16
C LYS A 124 24.73 4.51 6.99
N SER A 125 23.61 5.09 7.43
CA SER A 125 23.63 6.25 8.32
C SER A 125 24.00 5.89 9.77
N LEU A 126 23.80 4.62 10.15
CA LEU A 126 24.02 4.09 11.50
C LEU A 126 25.33 3.32 11.63
N THR A 127 25.85 2.75 10.54
CA THR A 127 27.12 2.00 10.55
C THR A 127 27.86 2.10 9.22
N ARG A 128 29.20 1.93 9.26
CA ARG A 128 30.05 1.76 8.07
C ARG A 128 30.35 0.30 7.75
N ASN A 129 29.98 -0.63 8.64
CA ASN A 129 30.27 -2.05 8.48
C ASN A 129 29.34 -2.68 7.44
N ARG A 130 29.92 -3.11 6.30
CA ARG A 130 29.17 -3.68 5.17
C ARG A 130 28.41 -4.96 5.54
N LEU A 131 28.90 -5.75 6.49
CA LEU A 131 28.24 -6.98 6.95
C LEU A 131 26.96 -6.68 7.73
N ILE A 132 27.02 -5.70 8.63
CA ILE A 132 25.86 -5.25 9.40
C ILE A 132 24.81 -4.62 8.47
N ILE A 133 25.24 -3.85 7.47
CA ILE A 133 24.34 -3.28 6.44
C ILE A 133 23.65 -4.40 5.66
N LEU A 134 24.39 -5.38 5.14
CA LEU A 134 23.81 -6.50 4.39
C LEU A 134 22.77 -7.27 5.23
N LEU A 135 23.12 -7.61 6.47
CA LEU A 135 22.24 -8.37 7.35
C LEU A 135 20.97 -7.58 7.69
N SER A 136 21.09 -6.31 8.07
CA SER A 136 19.95 -5.46 8.42
C SER A 136 19.00 -5.21 7.25
N VAL A 137 19.53 -4.97 6.04
CA VAL A 137 18.74 -4.88 4.80
C VAL A 137 18.03 -6.21 4.53
N SER A 138 18.69 -7.34 4.75
CA SER A 138 18.08 -8.67 4.56
C SER A 138 16.95 -8.94 5.55
N ILE A 139 17.10 -8.55 6.82
CA ILE A 139 16.05 -8.66 7.85
C ILE A 139 14.80 -7.88 7.42
N TYR A 140 14.99 -6.67 6.90
CA TYR A 140 13.87 -5.80 6.49
C TYR A 140 13.20 -6.29 5.21
N GLN A 141 13.99 -6.63 4.18
CA GLN A 141 13.48 -7.00 2.86
C GLN A 141 12.79 -8.37 2.84
N PHE A 142 13.34 -9.35 3.57
CA PHE A 142 12.87 -10.75 3.51
C PHE A 142 12.01 -11.14 4.72
N SER A 143 11.49 -10.16 5.48
CA SER A 143 10.48 -10.45 6.49
C SER A 143 9.20 -11.01 5.86
N ALA A 144 8.59 -12.00 6.50
CA ALA A 144 7.39 -12.65 5.98
C ALA A 144 6.22 -11.66 5.84
N TYR A 145 6.15 -10.66 6.73
CA TYR A 145 5.13 -9.61 6.67
C TYR A 145 5.26 -8.76 5.39
N HIS A 146 6.48 -8.35 5.03
CA HIS A 146 6.71 -7.62 3.79
C HIS A 146 6.30 -8.46 2.57
N LEU A 147 6.73 -9.73 2.52
CA LEU A 147 6.40 -10.63 1.41
C LEU A 147 4.90 -10.92 1.31
N GLN A 148 4.19 -11.01 2.44
CA GLN A 148 2.74 -11.09 2.49
C GLN A 148 2.08 -9.83 1.90
N LEU A 149 2.54 -8.63 2.27
CA LEU A 149 2.02 -7.37 1.71
C LEU A 149 2.18 -7.31 0.18
N MET A 150 3.31 -7.80 -0.32
CA MET A 150 3.66 -7.79 -1.73
C MET A 150 2.83 -8.78 -2.55
N TYR A 151 2.80 -10.05 -2.14
CA TYR A 151 2.49 -11.15 -3.07
C TYR A 151 1.23 -11.93 -2.78
N THR A 152 0.78 -11.98 -1.53
CA THR A 152 -0.44 -12.74 -1.18
C THR A 152 -1.59 -11.82 -0.76
N ARG A 153 -1.29 -10.70 -0.10
CA ARG A 153 -2.28 -9.66 0.21
C ARG A 153 -2.35 -8.60 -0.88
N VAL A 154 -1.23 -8.28 -1.55
CA VAL A 154 -1.16 -7.27 -2.63
C VAL A 154 -1.73 -5.91 -2.20
N ALA A 155 -1.48 -5.51 -0.96
CA ALA A 155 -1.92 -4.22 -0.41
C ALA A 155 -0.93 -3.11 -0.80
N LEU A 156 -0.93 -2.70 -2.07
CA LEU A 156 0.12 -1.85 -2.66
C LEU A 156 0.33 -0.52 -1.91
N GLY A 157 -0.74 0.11 -1.43
CA GLY A 157 -0.63 1.35 -0.66
C GLY A 157 0.16 1.14 0.65
N GLU A 158 -0.16 0.07 1.38
CA GLU A 158 0.54 -0.27 2.62
C GLU A 158 1.98 -0.73 2.35
N ALA A 159 2.21 -1.49 1.27
CA ALA A 159 3.54 -1.91 0.84
C ALA A 159 4.44 -0.72 0.48
N LEU A 160 3.92 0.31 -0.19
CA LEU A 160 4.64 1.57 -0.39
C LEU A 160 4.90 2.32 0.92
N GLY A 161 3.97 2.26 1.87
CA GLY A 161 4.21 2.72 3.24
C GLY A 161 5.42 2.02 3.87
N TYR A 162 5.50 0.70 3.76
CA TYR A 162 6.66 -0.10 4.18
C TYR A 162 7.94 0.36 3.46
N THR A 163 7.90 0.51 2.13
CA THR A 163 9.04 0.96 1.31
C THR A 163 9.68 2.27 1.79
N PHE A 164 8.88 3.25 2.22
CA PHE A 164 9.37 4.60 2.57
C PHE A 164 9.61 4.81 4.07
N LEU A 165 9.19 3.89 4.94
CA LEU A 165 9.40 4.01 6.38
C LEU A 165 10.89 4.10 6.79
N PRO A 166 11.84 3.35 6.19
CA PRO A 166 13.26 3.53 6.48
C PRO A 166 13.78 4.93 6.10
N LEU A 167 13.23 5.54 5.05
CA LEU A 167 13.60 6.89 4.61
C LEU A 167 13.14 7.95 5.63
N ILE A 168 11.96 7.77 6.22
CA ILE A 168 11.45 8.60 7.32
C ILE A 168 12.42 8.54 8.51
N MET A 169 12.78 7.33 8.95
CA MET A 169 13.72 7.16 10.07
C MET A 169 15.10 7.73 9.76
N LEU A 170 15.58 7.60 8.53
CA LEU A 170 16.83 8.22 8.09
C LEU A 170 16.77 9.75 8.27
N GLY A 171 15.65 10.38 7.89
CA GLY A 171 15.41 11.81 8.09
C GLY A 171 15.46 12.19 9.58
N LEU A 172 14.79 11.43 10.45
CA LEU A 172 14.84 11.65 11.90
C LEU A 172 16.27 11.54 12.46
N PHE A 173 16.98 10.45 12.16
CA PHE A 173 18.37 10.29 12.60
C PHE A 173 19.27 11.41 12.08
N GLN A 174 19.03 11.92 10.88
CA GLN A 174 19.76 13.06 10.35
C GLN A 174 19.44 14.35 11.14
N ILE A 175 18.19 14.61 11.48
CA ILE A 175 17.78 15.75 12.31
C ILE A 175 18.40 15.66 13.71
N TRP A 176 18.29 14.51 14.37
CA TRP A 176 18.85 14.26 15.71
C TRP A 176 20.37 14.43 15.73
N ASN A 177 21.04 14.18 14.60
CA ASN A 177 22.48 14.40 14.44
C ASN A 177 22.82 15.75 13.78
N ARG A 178 21.87 16.71 13.75
CA ARG A 178 22.02 18.06 13.19
C ARG A 178 22.58 18.11 11.75
N LYS A 179 22.23 17.11 10.93
CA LYS A 179 22.59 17.08 9.51
C LYS A 179 21.62 17.94 8.70
N LYS A 180 22.16 18.85 7.88
CA LYS A 180 21.40 19.86 7.11
C LYS A 180 20.30 19.27 6.21
N GLN A 181 20.50 18.05 5.72
CA GLN A 181 19.56 17.38 4.81
C GLN A 181 18.38 16.68 5.51
N GLY A 182 18.43 16.48 6.84
CA GLY A 182 17.49 15.62 7.56
C GLY A 182 16.03 16.01 7.38
N THR A 183 15.75 17.31 7.42
CA THR A 183 14.41 17.90 7.23
C THR A 183 13.81 17.55 5.88
N ILE A 184 14.60 17.66 4.80
CA ILE A 184 14.15 17.37 3.45
C ILE A 184 13.98 15.87 3.24
N VAL A 185 14.88 15.04 3.78
CA VAL A 185 14.75 13.58 3.73
C VAL A 185 13.50 13.11 4.45
N LEU A 186 13.22 13.66 5.64
CA LEU A 186 11.98 13.39 6.39
C LEU A 186 10.75 13.82 5.59
N ALA A 187 10.75 15.03 5.02
CA ALA A 187 9.65 15.56 4.25
C ALA A 187 9.34 14.70 3.00
N ILE A 188 10.38 14.24 2.28
CA ILE A 188 10.22 13.33 1.14
C ILE A 188 9.62 12.00 1.60
N GLY A 189 10.15 11.41 2.68
CA GLY A 189 9.64 10.14 3.21
C GLY A 189 8.16 10.23 3.60
N MET A 190 7.80 11.23 4.40
CA MET A 190 6.41 11.46 4.83
C MET A 190 5.50 11.83 3.65
N GLY A 191 5.99 12.64 2.70
CA GLY A 191 5.26 13.04 1.50
C GLY A 191 4.98 11.86 0.57
N LEU A 192 5.92 10.93 0.42
CA LEU A 192 5.73 9.70 -0.36
C LEU A 192 4.73 8.76 0.31
N VAL A 193 4.77 8.61 1.65
CA VAL A 193 3.77 7.82 2.38
C VAL A 193 2.37 8.44 2.26
N ALA A 194 2.25 9.76 2.42
CA ALA A 194 0.99 10.49 2.24
C ALA A 194 0.41 10.32 0.84
N ASN A 195 1.26 10.24 -0.18
CA ASN A 195 0.89 9.97 -1.56
C ASN A 195 0.74 8.47 -1.89
N SER A 196 0.80 7.59 -0.89
CA SER A 196 0.63 6.13 -1.03
C SER A 196 -0.56 5.60 -0.24
N HIS A 197 -0.61 5.90 1.06
CA HIS A 197 -1.58 5.31 1.98
C HIS A 197 -1.74 6.14 3.26
N ILE A 198 -2.90 6.77 3.40
CA ILE A 198 -3.22 7.70 4.51
C ILE A 198 -3.14 7.01 5.87
N LEU A 199 -3.52 5.75 5.96
CA LEU A 199 -3.48 5.07 7.25
C LEU A 199 -2.04 4.76 7.69
N SER A 200 -1.13 4.48 6.76
CA SER A 200 0.30 4.39 7.06
C SER A 200 0.86 5.75 7.46
N LEU A 201 0.41 6.85 6.83
CA LEU A 201 0.79 8.21 7.23
C LEU A 201 0.40 8.50 8.68
N VAL A 202 -0.83 8.15 9.08
CA VAL A 202 -1.30 8.32 10.47
C VAL A 202 -0.44 7.47 11.41
N LEU A 203 -0.23 6.20 11.08
CA LEU A 203 0.55 5.27 11.90
C LEU A 203 1.99 5.77 12.12
N PHE A 204 2.65 6.27 11.07
CA PHE A 204 4.03 6.75 11.18
C PHE A 204 4.12 8.13 11.84
N THR A 205 3.11 8.99 11.66
CA THR A 205 3.01 10.23 12.43
C THR A 205 2.91 9.93 13.93
N VAL A 206 2.08 8.95 14.32
CA VAL A 206 1.98 8.52 15.71
C VAL A 206 3.31 7.96 16.22
N LEU A 207 4.00 7.14 15.44
CA LEU A 207 5.33 6.63 15.80
C LEU A 207 6.33 7.78 16.03
N ILE A 208 6.42 8.74 15.11
CA ILE A 208 7.32 9.90 15.25
C ILE A 208 6.96 10.70 16.50
N SER A 209 5.69 11.05 16.67
CA SER A 209 5.23 11.80 17.86
C SER A 209 5.58 11.07 19.15
N PHE A 210 5.40 9.75 19.20
CA PHE A 210 5.75 8.95 20.37
C PHE A 210 7.27 8.97 20.65
N LEU A 211 8.10 8.79 19.62
CA LEU A 211 9.56 8.88 19.74
C LEU A 211 10.01 10.27 20.25
N GLU A 212 9.43 11.34 19.71
CA GLU A 212 9.78 12.71 20.12
C GLU A 212 9.24 13.07 21.50
N ILE A 213 8.08 12.54 21.92
CA ILE A 213 7.60 12.68 23.30
C ILE A 213 8.57 12.01 24.27
N ILE A 214 9.05 10.80 23.98
CA ILE A 214 10.07 10.15 24.81
C ILE A 214 11.33 11.02 24.89
N ARG A 215 11.82 11.54 23.75
CA ARG A 215 12.99 12.42 23.73
C ARG A 215 12.77 13.71 24.52
N LEU A 216 11.58 14.29 24.45
CA LEU A 216 11.18 15.46 25.24
C LEU A 216 11.20 15.16 26.74
N LEU A 217 10.58 14.05 27.17
CA LEU A 217 10.57 13.61 28.57
C LEU A 217 11.99 13.31 29.09
N CYS A 218 12.86 12.77 28.24
CA CYS A 218 14.28 12.55 28.53
C CYS A 218 15.14 13.82 28.39
N ARG A 219 14.56 15.00 28.13
CA ARG A 219 15.27 16.28 27.92
C ARG A 219 16.33 16.26 26.80
N ASN A 220 16.12 15.39 25.81
CA ASN A 220 17.00 15.17 24.68
C ASN A 220 16.48 15.80 23.37
N LEU A 221 15.38 16.56 23.42
CA LEU A 221 14.81 17.28 22.28
C LEU A 221 15.19 18.76 22.35
N SER A 222 15.89 19.28 21.34
CA SER A 222 16.21 20.70 21.26
C SER A 222 15.18 21.49 20.45
N TRP A 223 15.03 22.78 20.74
CA TRP A 223 14.18 23.69 19.95
C TRP A 223 14.50 23.69 18.45
N HIS A 224 15.78 23.60 18.10
CA HIS A 224 16.21 23.50 16.71
C HIS A 224 15.65 22.24 16.03
N GLU A 225 15.72 21.08 16.70
CA GLU A 225 15.19 19.83 16.16
C GLU A 225 13.67 19.89 16.01
N LEU A 226 12.96 20.41 17.01
CA LEU A 226 11.50 20.60 16.93
C LEU A 226 11.13 21.48 15.72
N LEU A 227 11.85 22.58 15.50
CA LEU A 227 11.62 23.44 14.34
C LEU A 227 11.87 22.71 13.02
N GLN A 228 12.95 21.92 12.93
CA GLN A 228 13.22 21.11 11.73
C GLN A 228 12.13 20.06 11.48
N LEU A 229 11.57 19.43 12.53
CA LEU A 229 10.44 18.51 12.39
C LEU A 229 9.19 19.23 11.86
N LEU A 230 8.87 20.42 12.39
CA LEU A 230 7.73 21.22 11.94
C LEU A 230 7.88 21.70 10.49
N ILE A 231 9.08 22.14 10.09
CA ILE A 231 9.38 22.50 8.70
C ILE A 231 9.25 21.25 7.80
N GLY A 232 9.77 20.11 8.23
CA GLY A 232 9.65 18.85 7.50
C GLY A 232 8.18 18.43 7.30
N ALA A 233 7.36 18.56 8.34
CA ALA A 233 5.92 18.31 8.29
C ALA A 233 5.22 19.27 7.31
N PHE A 234 5.54 20.57 7.36
CA PHE A 234 4.99 21.55 6.44
C PHE A 234 5.32 21.26 4.97
N ILE A 235 6.60 20.94 4.67
CA ILE A 235 7.02 20.57 3.31
C ILE A 235 6.33 19.28 2.86
N SER A 236 6.19 18.28 3.74
CA SER A 236 5.46 17.05 3.45
C SER A 236 3.98 17.31 3.12
N ILE A 237 3.32 18.26 3.79
CA ILE A 237 1.94 18.66 3.49
C ILE A 237 1.86 19.27 2.08
N ILE A 238 2.80 20.14 1.70
CA ILE A 238 2.85 20.70 0.33
C ILE A 238 3.06 19.58 -0.70
N MET A 239 4.01 18.66 -0.46
CA MET A 239 4.26 17.50 -1.31
C MET A 239 3.05 16.57 -1.45
N SER A 240 2.14 16.55 -0.49
CA SER A 240 0.94 15.69 -0.52
C SER A 240 -0.36 16.46 -0.75
N SER A 241 -0.27 17.76 -1.04
CA SER A 241 -1.42 18.66 -1.16
C SER A 241 -2.45 18.18 -2.18
N TYR A 242 -2.03 17.69 -3.35
CA TYR A 242 -2.95 17.10 -4.34
C TYR A 242 -3.79 15.96 -3.76
N SER A 243 -3.13 14.96 -3.17
CA SER A 243 -3.80 13.77 -2.65
C SER A 243 -4.67 14.09 -1.43
N LEU A 244 -4.15 14.87 -0.48
CA LEU A 244 -4.90 15.27 0.72
C LEU A 244 -6.10 16.13 0.39
N TYR A 245 -5.94 17.11 -0.52
CA TYR A 245 -7.04 17.97 -0.95
C TYR A 245 -8.15 17.16 -1.61
N ASN A 246 -7.82 16.22 -2.52
CA ASN A 246 -8.83 15.39 -3.16
C ASN A 246 -9.64 14.58 -2.12
N ILE A 247 -8.98 14.01 -1.12
CA ILE A 247 -9.68 13.28 -0.06
C ILE A 247 -10.63 14.20 0.71
N VAL A 248 -10.14 15.37 1.14
CA VAL A 248 -10.92 16.34 1.92
C VAL A 248 -12.09 16.88 1.12
N ASP A 249 -11.87 17.34 -0.11
CA ASP A 249 -12.92 17.90 -0.98
C ASP A 249 -14.06 16.90 -1.19
N TRP A 250 -13.72 15.65 -1.47
CA TRP A 250 -14.70 14.61 -1.71
C TRP A 250 -15.47 14.22 -0.44
N LEU A 251 -14.81 14.16 0.71
CA LEU A 251 -15.48 13.89 1.99
C LEU A 251 -16.42 15.03 2.41
N LEU A 252 -16.08 16.28 2.10
CA LEU A 252 -16.93 17.45 2.40
C LEU A 252 -18.19 17.48 1.53
N HIS A 253 -18.08 17.12 0.25
CA HIS A 253 -19.19 17.19 -0.70
C HIS A 253 -20.05 15.91 -0.77
N ASN A 254 -19.51 14.75 -0.38
CA ASN A 254 -20.18 13.46 -0.52
C ASN A 254 -20.19 12.68 0.80
N LYS A 255 -21.40 12.38 1.31
CA LYS A 255 -21.58 11.46 2.45
C LYS A 255 -21.36 10.03 1.98
N MET A 256 -20.12 9.55 2.08
CA MET A 256 -19.72 8.24 1.58
C MET A 256 -19.69 7.16 2.67
N VAL A 257 -19.84 5.91 2.24
CA VAL A 257 -19.61 4.72 3.06
C VAL A 257 -18.10 4.59 3.29
N ALA A 258 -17.70 4.62 4.56
CA ALA A 258 -16.32 4.35 4.95
C ALA A 258 -16.05 2.85 5.00
N PRO A 259 -14.78 2.41 4.84
CA PRO A 259 -14.39 1.03 5.07
C PRO A 259 -14.88 0.52 6.43
N ALA A 260 -15.16 -0.77 6.52
CA ALA A 260 -15.74 -1.38 7.72
C ALA A 260 -14.91 -1.05 8.98
N ARG A 261 -15.56 -0.47 9.99
CA ARG A 261 -14.97 -0.20 11.30
C ARG A 261 -14.94 -1.49 12.11
N LEU A 262 -13.75 -2.00 12.35
CA LEU A 262 -13.47 -3.21 13.12
C LEU A 262 -12.01 -3.15 13.57
N LEU A 263 -11.62 -3.97 14.55
CA LEU A 263 -10.21 -4.15 14.90
C LEU A 263 -9.93 -5.65 14.99
N ILE A 264 -9.24 -6.19 13.98
CA ILE A 264 -8.78 -7.57 13.98
C ILE A 264 -7.36 -7.61 14.51
N SER A 265 -7.22 -8.20 15.69
CA SER A 265 -5.93 -8.46 16.33
C SER A 265 -5.25 -9.71 15.77
N LEU A 266 -3.93 -9.80 15.89
CA LEU A 266 -3.20 -11.04 15.63
C LEU A 266 -3.58 -12.08 16.67
N ASP A 267 -3.69 -13.32 16.22
CA ASP A 267 -3.84 -14.48 17.08
C ASP A 267 -2.46 -15.16 17.22
N PRO A 268 -1.87 -15.23 18.42
CA PRO A 268 -0.52 -15.74 18.64
C PRO A 268 -0.35 -17.19 18.16
N LEU A 269 -1.33 -18.05 18.43
CA LEU A 269 -1.25 -19.47 18.07
C LEU A 269 -1.36 -19.67 16.55
N THR A 270 -2.29 -18.96 15.91
CA THR A 270 -2.41 -18.94 14.45
C THR A 270 -1.14 -18.39 13.80
N SER A 271 -0.59 -17.30 14.34
CA SER A 271 0.64 -16.67 13.83
C SER A 271 1.85 -17.58 14.01
N LEU A 272 1.97 -18.28 15.15
CA LEU A 272 3.01 -19.26 15.42
C LEU A 272 2.93 -20.46 14.46
N ASN A 273 1.75 -21.06 14.31
CA ASN A 273 1.56 -22.20 13.40
C ASN A 273 1.89 -21.82 11.95
N ARG A 274 1.47 -20.64 11.50
CA ARG A 274 1.78 -20.14 10.15
C ARG A 274 3.25 -19.84 9.97
N MET A 275 3.90 -19.30 11.00
CA MET A 275 5.34 -19.08 10.99
C MET A 275 6.13 -20.41 10.88
N LEU A 276 5.75 -21.43 11.65
CA LEU A 276 6.39 -22.75 11.63
C LEU A 276 6.17 -23.50 10.31
N THR A 277 5.02 -23.29 9.68
CA THR A 277 4.69 -23.84 8.34
C THR A 277 5.13 -22.93 7.20
N ASN A 278 5.80 -21.81 7.50
CA ASN A 278 6.22 -20.77 6.56
C ASN A 278 5.11 -20.28 5.60
N ASN A 279 3.87 -20.20 6.11
CA ASN A 279 2.69 -19.84 5.34
C ASN A 279 2.43 -18.32 5.37
N ILE A 280 2.75 -17.65 4.28
CA ILE A 280 2.55 -16.20 4.11
C ILE A 280 1.22 -15.81 3.43
N GLY A 281 0.28 -16.74 3.27
CA GLY A 281 -1.03 -16.49 2.65
C GLY A 281 -1.82 -15.37 3.33
N GLU A 282 -2.82 -14.82 2.61
CA GLU A 282 -3.65 -13.72 3.09
C GLU A 282 -4.51 -14.13 4.31
N LEU A 283 -4.07 -13.76 5.53
CA LEU A 283 -4.88 -13.92 6.74
C LEU A 283 -4.56 -12.84 7.77
N ALA A 284 -5.56 -12.00 8.08
CA ALA A 284 -5.39 -10.85 8.97
C ALA A 284 -4.93 -11.20 10.40
N ARG A 285 -5.43 -12.32 10.94
CA ARG A 285 -5.09 -12.80 12.30
C ARG A 285 -3.77 -13.58 12.38
N GLY A 286 -3.22 -13.97 11.23
CA GLY A 286 -2.12 -14.94 11.16
C GLY A 286 -0.85 -14.41 10.50
N ALA A 287 -0.72 -13.09 10.39
CA ALA A 287 0.48 -12.47 9.84
C ALA A 287 1.65 -12.58 10.83
N HIS A 288 2.87 -12.76 10.33
CA HIS A 288 4.04 -13.01 11.17
C HIS A 288 5.32 -12.41 10.58
N LEU A 289 6.39 -12.34 11.39
CA LEU A 289 7.69 -11.81 10.98
C LEU A 289 8.49 -12.79 10.11
N GLY A 290 8.20 -14.08 10.23
CA GLY A 290 8.97 -15.17 9.61
C GLY A 290 9.96 -15.78 10.60
N ILE A 291 10.20 -17.09 10.50
CA ILE A 291 10.87 -17.84 11.57
C ILE A 291 12.29 -17.31 11.90
N ILE A 292 13.09 -16.97 10.88
CA ILE A 292 14.45 -16.45 11.08
C ILE A 292 14.44 -15.05 11.70
N VAL A 293 13.54 -14.17 11.24
CA VAL A 293 13.39 -12.82 11.80
C VAL A 293 12.92 -12.88 13.26
N THR A 294 11.99 -13.79 13.56
CA THR A 294 11.54 -14.03 14.94
C THR A 294 12.66 -14.58 15.81
N PHE A 295 13.51 -15.49 15.33
CA PHE A 295 14.68 -15.95 16.11
C PHE A 295 15.67 -14.82 16.41
N ILE A 296 15.97 -13.96 15.43
CA ILE A 296 16.81 -12.78 15.65
C ILE A 296 16.17 -11.87 16.70
N PHE A 297 14.85 -11.68 16.63
CA PHE A 297 14.11 -10.86 17.59
C PHE A 297 14.16 -11.43 19.00
N LEU A 298 13.88 -12.73 19.18
CA LEU A 298 13.95 -13.41 20.47
C LEU A 298 15.38 -13.42 21.03
N TYR A 299 16.38 -13.61 20.17
CA TYR A 299 17.78 -13.49 20.56
C TYR A 299 18.06 -12.09 21.11
N LEU A 300 17.67 -11.02 20.41
CA LEU A 300 17.87 -9.64 20.90
C LEU A 300 17.09 -9.34 22.18
N ILE A 301 15.89 -9.92 22.36
CA ILE A 301 15.16 -9.84 23.63
C ILE A 301 15.95 -10.53 24.75
N SER A 302 16.52 -11.72 24.51
CA SER A 302 17.36 -12.41 25.50
C SER A 302 18.59 -11.57 25.87
N GLN A 303 19.18 -10.87 24.89
CA GLN A 303 20.31 -9.98 25.13
C GLN A 303 19.95 -8.78 26.01
N LEU A 304 18.67 -8.42 26.19
CA LEU A 304 18.29 -7.33 27.10
C LEU A 304 18.63 -7.67 28.57
N ILE A 305 18.71 -8.96 28.89
CA ILE A 305 19.08 -9.48 30.21
C ILE A 305 20.60 -9.48 30.37
N SER A 306 21.31 -10.03 29.39
CA SER A 306 22.78 -10.19 29.44
C SER A 306 23.54 -8.88 29.21
N ASN A 307 22.99 -7.97 28.41
CA ASN A 307 23.62 -6.70 28.05
C ASN A 307 22.77 -5.52 28.54
N GLN A 308 23.22 -4.92 29.64
CA GLN A 308 22.48 -3.85 30.31
C GLN A 308 22.78 -2.44 29.76
N THR A 309 23.62 -2.31 28.74
CA THR A 309 24.00 -1.02 28.15
C THR A 309 23.75 -1.00 26.65
N GLY A 310 23.57 0.20 26.10
CA GLY A 310 23.41 0.42 24.66
C GLY A 310 22.06 1.01 24.26
N SER A 311 22.10 1.88 23.26
CA SER A 311 20.89 2.50 22.70
C SER A 311 19.99 1.51 21.97
N TRP A 312 20.54 0.38 21.48
CA TRP A 312 19.80 -0.69 20.81
C TRP A 312 18.65 -1.25 21.67
N ARG A 313 18.81 -1.23 23.00
CA ARG A 313 17.82 -1.76 23.96
C ARG A 313 16.46 -1.08 23.80
N TYR A 314 16.44 0.24 23.67
CA TYR A 314 15.19 1.01 23.53
C TYR A 314 14.41 0.65 22.27
N TRP A 315 15.13 0.36 21.18
CA TRP A 315 14.53 -0.07 19.91
C TRP A 315 13.92 -1.47 20.01
N ILE A 316 14.62 -2.40 20.68
CA ILE A 316 14.12 -3.77 20.87
C ILE A 316 12.98 -3.82 21.88
N ILE A 317 13.03 -3.03 22.95
CA ILE A 317 11.91 -2.85 23.89
C ILE A 317 10.70 -2.28 23.14
N GLY A 318 10.89 -1.21 22.35
CA GLY A 318 9.80 -0.64 21.54
C GLY A 318 9.21 -1.65 20.54
N ALA A 319 10.06 -2.43 19.87
CA ALA A 319 9.62 -3.50 18.97
C ALA A 319 8.81 -4.57 19.73
N ALA A 320 9.28 -4.99 20.91
CA ALA A 320 8.59 -5.96 21.76
C ALA A 320 7.25 -5.43 22.26
N SER A 321 7.19 -4.20 22.77
CA SER A 321 5.95 -3.57 23.21
C SER A 321 4.92 -3.50 22.08
N ILE A 322 5.30 -3.03 20.89
CA ILE A 322 4.38 -2.94 19.74
C ILE A 322 3.95 -4.34 19.26
N TRP A 323 4.86 -5.31 19.24
CA TRP A 323 4.53 -6.69 18.87
C TRP A 323 3.52 -7.30 19.84
N VAL A 324 3.69 -7.08 21.15
CA VAL A 324 2.74 -7.49 22.19
C VAL A 324 1.38 -6.80 22.01
N LEU A 325 1.37 -5.49 21.79
CA LEU A 325 0.13 -4.71 21.54
C LEU A 325 -0.61 -5.13 20.26
N SER A 326 0.08 -5.79 19.32
CA SER A 326 -0.56 -6.28 18.09
C SER A 326 -1.33 -7.59 18.29
N GLN A 327 -1.13 -8.29 19.40
CA GLN A 327 -1.80 -9.56 19.72
C GLN A 327 -3.21 -9.34 20.31
N ASN A 328 -3.99 -10.41 20.37
CA ASN A 328 -5.30 -10.47 21.00
C ASN A 328 -5.27 -10.61 22.53
N TRP A 329 -4.12 -10.36 23.19
CA TRP A 329 -4.01 -10.40 24.65
C TRP A 329 -4.74 -9.24 25.35
N ILE A 330 -4.99 -8.15 24.63
CA ILE A 330 -5.79 -7.02 25.09
C ILE A 330 -7.20 -7.19 24.51
N ASP A 331 -8.23 -7.00 25.35
CA ASP A 331 -9.62 -7.05 24.91
C ASP A 331 -9.87 -6.02 23.80
N GLY A 332 -10.07 -6.53 22.59
CA GLY A 332 -10.29 -5.72 21.42
C GLY A 332 -11.63 -4.98 21.44
N ASP A 333 -12.61 -5.40 22.25
CA ASP A 333 -13.93 -4.73 22.34
C ASP A 333 -13.80 -3.34 22.97
N PHE A 334 -12.88 -3.15 23.91
CA PHE A 334 -12.54 -1.84 24.47
C PHE A 334 -11.96 -0.92 23.39
N LEU A 335 -10.99 -1.40 22.62
CA LEU A 335 -10.29 -0.62 21.60
C LEU A 335 -11.13 -0.39 20.33
N ALA A 336 -12.04 -1.30 20.00
CA ALA A 336 -12.89 -1.25 18.81
C ALA A 336 -13.83 -0.04 18.78
N ASN A 337 -14.13 0.58 19.93
CA ASN A 337 -14.96 1.77 20.04
C ASN A 337 -14.15 3.08 20.09
N THR A 338 -12.82 3.00 20.00
CA THR A 338 -11.91 4.16 19.98
C THR A 338 -11.43 4.48 18.56
N PRO A 339 -10.75 5.62 18.33
CA PRO A 339 -10.11 5.90 17.04
C PRO A 339 -9.10 4.84 16.58
N VAL A 340 -8.62 3.95 17.47
CA VAL A 340 -7.74 2.82 17.13
C VAL A 340 -8.40 1.86 16.13
N SER A 341 -9.73 1.75 16.14
CA SER A 341 -10.49 0.96 15.16
C SER A 341 -10.30 1.41 13.71
N LEU A 342 -9.81 2.64 13.47
CA LEU A 342 -9.42 3.12 12.13
C LEU A 342 -8.26 2.30 11.54
N PHE A 343 -7.44 1.67 12.37
CA PHE A 343 -6.34 0.83 11.90
C PHE A 343 -6.80 -0.50 11.31
N GLN A 344 -8.03 -0.95 11.55
CA GLN A 344 -8.68 -2.18 11.05
C GLN A 344 -7.99 -3.52 11.38
N PHE A 345 -6.68 -3.61 11.22
CA PHE A 345 -5.86 -4.80 11.38
C PHE A 345 -4.59 -4.44 12.16
N THR A 346 -4.38 -5.05 13.32
CA THR A 346 -3.17 -4.80 14.13
C THR A 346 -1.91 -5.34 13.48
N MET A 347 -2.04 -6.27 12.51
CA MET A 347 -0.92 -6.75 11.68
C MET A 347 -0.13 -5.60 11.04
N ARG A 348 -0.77 -4.45 10.76
CA ARG A 348 -0.12 -3.24 10.24
C ARG A 348 1.03 -2.75 11.11
N PHE A 349 0.98 -3.03 12.41
CA PHE A 349 2.04 -2.69 13.36
C PHE A 349 3.32 -3.51 13.13
N LEU A 350 3.24 -4.67 12.49
CA LEU A 350 4.42 -5.48 12.16
C LEU A 350 5.40 -4.72 11.25
N THR A 351 4.92 -3.81 10.40
CA THR A 351 5.78 -2.87 9.64
C THR A 351 6.73 -2.09 10.56
N ILE A 352 6.21 -1.58 11.67
CA ILE A 352 7.02 -0.84 12.65
C ILE A 352 7.92 -1.81 13.41
N VAL A 353 7.41 -2.97 13.83
CA VAL A 353 8.20 -3.99 14.55
C VAL A 353 9.44 -4.38 13.75
N VAL A 354 9.31 -4.69 12.45
CA VAL A 354 10.45 -5.07 11.59
C VAL A 354 11.45 -3.91 11.43
N LEU A 355 10.97 -2.67 11.32
CA LEU A 355 11.85 -1.50 11.26
C LEU A 355 12.64 -1.29 12.56
N LEU A 356 11.98 -1.32 13.70
CA LEU A 356 12.62 -1.14 15.00
C LEU A 356 13.61 -2.28 15.28
N LEU A 357 13.24 -3.51 14.89
CA LEU A 357 14.13 -4.68 14.94
C LEU A 357 15.36 -4.49 14.06
N MET A 358 15.21 -3.97 12.83
CA MET A 358 16.32 -3.67 11.94
C MET A 358 17.28 -2.65 12.59
N ILE A 359 16.76 -1.53 13.13
CA ILE A 359 17.55 -0.50 13.79
C ILE A 359 18.26 -1.07 15.04
N GLY A 360 17.52 -1.77 15.90
CA GLY A 360 18.07 -2.41 17.09
C GLY A 360 19.15 -3.43 16.77
N SER A 361 18.97 -4.24 15.71
CA SER A 361 19.98 -5.18 15.23
C SER A 361 21.26 -4.47 14.79
N ILE A 362 21.15 -3.37 14.04
CA ILE A 362 22.32 -2.60 13.60
C ILE A 362 23.10 -2.08 14.82
N LEU A 363 22.41 -1.43 15.75
CA LEU A 363 23.03 -0.82 16.92
C LEU A 363 23.65 -1.87 17.86
N PHE A 364 23.00 -3.02 18.05
CA PHE A 364 23.54 -4.13 18.83
C PHE A 364 24.80 -4.70 18.19
N LEU A 365 24.75 -5.02 16.89
CA LEU A 365 25.89 -5.59 16.17
C LEU A 365 27.09 -4.63 16.09
N VAL A 366 26.82 -3.32 16.03
CA VAL A 366 27.88 -2.29 16.14
C VAL A 366 28.49 -2.32 17.53
N GLN A 367 27.69 -2.36 18.59
CA GLN A 367 28.18 -2.36 19.97
C GLN A 367 29.08 -3.56 20.28
N ILE A 368 28.75 -4.74 19.77
CA ILE A 368 29.58 -5.94 19.98
C ILE A 368 30.74 -6.07 18.97
N ASN A 369 30.98 -5.05 18.14
CA ASN A 369 31.99 -5.06 17.08
C ASN A 369 31.88 -6.31 16.18
N TRP A 370 30.70 -6.55 15.61
CA TRP A 370 30.46 -7.74 14.80
C TRP A 370 31.29 -7.75 13.50
N HIS A 371 32.11 -8.79 13.32
CA HIS A 371 32.95 -8.96 12.12
C HIS A 371 32.88 -10.35 11.48
N SER A 372 32.00 -11.25 11.96
CA SER A 372 31.89 -12.62 11.41
C SER A 372 31.26 -12.64 10.01
N TYR A 373 32.10 -12.76 8.98
CA TYR A 373 31.67 -12.85 7.58
C TYR A 373 30.77 -14.07 7.33
N SER A 374 31.23 -15.26 7.73
CA SER A 374 30.53 -16.53 7.48
C SER A 374 29.16 -16.56 8.12
N THR A 375 29.04 -16.10 9.38
CA THR A 375 27.76 -16.06 10.08
C THR A 375 26.82 -15.02 9.46
N THR A 376 27.30 -13.83 9.08
CA THR A 376 26.49 -12.84 8.37
C THR A 376 25.94 -13.40 7.06
N LEU A 377 26.79 -14.04 6.25
CA LEU A 377 26.34 -14.63 4.99
C LEU A 377 25.34 -15.75 5.21
N PHE A 378 25.60 -16.63 6.17
CA PHE A 378 24.70 -17.73 6.50
C PHE A 378 23.31 -17.22 6.91
N ILE A 379 23.23 -16.26 7.84
CA ILE A 379 21.94 -15.71 8.29
C ILE A 379 21.25 -14.95 7.14
N SER A 380 21.98 -14.16 6.36
CA SER A 380 21.40 -13.43 5.21
C SER A 380 20.86 -14.39 4.15
N PHE A 381 21.60 -15.47 3.85
CA PHE A 381 21.16 -16.52 2.95
C PHE A 381 19.94 -17.28 3.50
N ALA A 382 19.91 -17.59 4.80
CA ALA A 382 18.76 -18.20 5.45
C ALA A 382 17.51 -17.30 5.39
N LEU A 383 17.65 -15.99 5.61
CA LEU A 383 16.57 -15.02 5.45
C LEU A 383 16.01 -15.03 4.02
N ILE A 384 16.88 -15.00 3.02
CA ILE A 384 16.49 -15.03 1.61
C ILE A 384 15.79 -16.35 1.28
N THR A 385 16.38 -17.49 1.61
CA THR A 385 15.84 -18.81 1.24
C THR A 385 14.53 -19.12 1.94
N VAL A 386 14.41 -18.82 3.24
CA VAL A 386 13.17 -19.01 4.00
C VAL A 386 12.09 -18.04 3.51
N GLY A 387 12.42 -16.75 3.31
CA GLY A 387 11.48 -15.78 2.76
C GLY A 387 10.96 -16.19 1.38
N MET A 388 11.86 -16.55 0.47
CA MET A 388 11.49 -16.94 -0.89
C MET A 388 10.76 -18.29 -0.95
N SER A 389 11.09 -19.24 -0.09
CA SER A 389 10.33 -20.50 -0.03
C SER A 389 8.88 -20.29 0.40
N GLY A 390 8.59 -19.29 1.25
CA GLY A 390 7.22 -18.88 1.57
C GLY A 390 6.48 -18.33 0.35
N VAL A 391 7.12 -17.47 -0.44
CA VAL A 391 6.57 -16.94 -1.71
C VAL A 391 6.33 -18.07 -2.72
N ILE A 392 7.31 -18.95 -2.91
CA ILE A 392 7.19 -20.10 -3.82
C ILE A 392 6.06 -21.03 -3.38
N SER A 393 5.93 -21.28 -2.07
CA SER A 393 4.86 -22.12 -1.51
C SER A 393 3.47 -21.53 -1.79
N ALA A 394 3.27 -20.25 -1.49
CA ALA A 394 2.01 -19.54 -1.78
C ALA A 394 1.69 -19.55 -3.29
N HIS A 395 2.68 -19.24 -4.13
CA HIS A 395 2.56 -19.24 -5.58
C HIS A 395 2.14 -20.61 -6.14
N ASN A 396 2.80 -21.68 -5.68
CA ASN A 396 2.47 -23.05 -6.05
C ASN A 396 1.09 -23.46 -5.55
N GLN A 397 0.70 -23.03 -4.35
CA GLN A 397 -0.64 -23.27 -3.81
C GLN A 397 -1.71 -22.60 -4.68
N THR A 398 -1.48 -21.37 -5.13
CA THR A 398 -2.37 -20.66 -6.07
C THR A 398 -2.51 -21.40 -7.40
N LYS A 399 -1.40 -21.91 -7.94
CA LYS A 399 -1.42 -22.77 -9.14
C LYS A 399 -2.25 -24.05 -8.94
N GLN A 400 -2.05 -24.76 -7.82
CA GLN A 400 -2.81 -25.97 -7.50
C GLN A 400 -4.30 -25.67 -7.32
N ASN A 401 -4.63 -24.58 -6.61
CA ASN A 401 -6.00 -24.11 -6.40
C ASN A 401 -6.70 -23.78 -7.73
N TYR A 402 -5.98 -23.18 -8.68
CA TYR A 402 -6.48 -22.89 -10.01
C TYR A 402 -6.83 -24.18 -10.78
N PHE A 403 -5.91 -25.15 -10.86
CA PHE A 403 -6.18 -26.41 -11.56
C PHE A 403 -7.28 -27.23 -10.89
N TRP A 404 -7.34 -27.24 -9.56
CA TRP A 404 -8.45 -27.85 -8.84
C TRP A 404 -9.78 -27.18 -9.22
N ALA A 405 -9.81 -25.85 -9.32
CA ALA A 405 -11.02 -25.09 -9.64
C ALA A 405 -11.49 -25.24 -11.10
N LEU A 406 -10.61 -25.62 -12.02
CA LEU A 406 -10.97 -25.99 -13.40
C LEU A 406 -11.66 -27.36 -13.49
N LYS A 407 -11.35 -28.29 -12.58
CA LYS A 407 -11.95 -29.63 -12.54
C LYS A 407 -13.35 -29.67 -11.92
N GLN A 408 -13.81 -28.56 -11.32
CA GLN A 408 -15.11 -28.49 -10.69
C GLN A 408 -16.22 -28.36 -11.75
N SER A 409 -17.05 -29.40 -11.88
CA SER A 409 -18.17 -29.45 -12.83
C SER A 409 -19.35 -28.56 -12.43
N LYS A 410 -19.51 -28.28 -11.13
CA LYS A 410 -20.55 -27.39 -10.60
C LYS A 410 -20.00 -25.99 -10.35
N SER A 411 -20.79 -24.98 -10.69
CA SER A 411 -20.49 -23.59 -10.32
C SER A 411 -20.57 -23.44 -8.80
N ASN A 412 -19.43 -23.30 -8.15
CA ASN A 412 -19.30 -22.98 -6.73
C ASN A 412 -18.47 -21.69 -6.57
N SER A 413 -18.86 -20.83 -5.64
CA SER A 413 -18.22 -19.55 -5.35
C SER A 413 -16.72 -19.68 -5.04
N LEU A 414 -16.31 -20.72 -4.31
CA LEU A 414 -14.91 -20.99 -4.00
C LEU A 414 -14.09 -21.32 -5.26
N ALA A 415 -14.65 -22.11 -6.19
CA ALA A 415 -14.00 -22.43 -7.45
C ALA A 415 -13.86 -21.17 -8.32
N GLN A 416 -14.88 -20.30 -8.32
CA GLN A 416 -14.79 -19.01 -9.01
C GLN A 416 -13.72 -18.11 -8.39
N GLN A 417 -13.67 -17.98 -7.07
CA GLN A 417 -12.64 -17.20 -6.38
C GLN A 417 -11.22 -17.68 -6.72
N ARG A 418 -10.96 -18.99 -6.63
CA ARG A 418 -9.64 -19.58 -6.97
C ARG A 418 -9.26 -19.38 -8.43
N ARG A 419 -10.24 -19.42 -9.35
CA ARG A 419 -9.99 -19.05 -10.75
C ARG A 419 -9.62 -17.58 -10.89
N ASN A 420 -10.25 -16.71 -10.12
CA ASN A 420 -10.03 -15.26 -10.16
C ASN A 420 -8.67 -14.84 -9.59
N GLN A 421 -8.13 -15.62 -8.65
CA GLN A 421 -6.79 -15.39 -8.09
C GLN A 421 -5.64 -15.69 -9.06
N TYR A 422 -5.88 -16.43 -10.15
CA TYR A 422 -4.84 -16.78 -11.12
C TYR A 422 -4.81 -15.75 -12.27
N LEU A 423 -3.96 -14.74 -12.17
CA LEU A 423 -3.83 -13.68 -13.17
C LEU A 423 -2.78 -14.02 -14.23
N THR A 424 -3.14 -13.94 -15.50
CA THR A 424 -2.23 -14.13 -16.64
C THR A 424 -2.47 -13.04 -17.67
N ASN A 425 -1.57 -12.93 -18.66
CA ASN A 425 -1.76 -12.00 -19.77
C ASN A 425 -3.09 -12.25 -20.52
N ALA A 426 -3.46 -13.52 -20.72
CA ALA A 426 -4.67 -13.90 -21.46
C ALA A 426 -5.97 -13.52 -20.74
N ASN A 427 -5.98 -13.46 -19.41
CA ASN A 427 -7.17 -13.12 -18.63
C ASN A 427 -7.13 -11.73 -18.00
N TYR A 428 -6.06 -10.96 -18.20
CA TYR A 428 -5.84 -9.64 -17.58
C TYR A 428 -7.07 -8.74 -17.66
N GLN A 429 -7.58 -8.50 -18.87
CA GLN A 429 -8.74 -7.63 -19.10
C GLN A 429 -10.02 -8.16 -18.43
N LYS A 430 -10.21 -9.48 -18.43
CA LYS A 430 -11.36 -10.12 -17.77
C LYS A 430 -11.32 -9.92 -16.26
N ARG A 431 -10.12 -9.89 -15.65
CA ARG A 431 -9.94 -9.75 -14.20
C ARG A 431 -10.15 -8.35 -13.67
N LEU A 432 -10.15 -7.33 -14.52
CA LEU A 432 -10.39 -5.95 -14.10
C LEU A 432 -11.79 -5.73 -13.53
N VAL A 433 -12.80 -6.48 -13.97
CA VAL A 433 -14.22 -6.22 -13.67
C VAL A 433 -14.75 -7.00 -12.47
N ASP A 434 -14.01 -8.03 -12.00
CA ASP A 434 -14.50 -9.01 -11.02
C ASP A 434 -14.54 -8.49 -9.57
N THR A 435 -14.01 -7.30 -9.29
CA THR A 435 -13.87 -6.79 -7.91
C THR A 435 -15.04 -5.88 -7.51
N GLN A 436 -15.81 -6.27 -6.50
CA GLN A 436 -16.86 -5.43 -5.91
C GLN A 436 -16.35 -4.77 -4.63
N VAL A 437 -16.56 -3.46 -4.50
CA VAL A 437 -16.19 -2.72 -3.29
C VAL A 437 -17.37 -1.86 -2.86
N PRO A 438 -17.96 -2.09 -1.66
CA PRO A 438 -19.04 -1.25 -1.15
C PRO A 438 -18.53 0.13 -0.67
N ASP A 439 -17.23 0.24 -0.41
CA ASP A 439 -16.60 1.46 0.07
C ASP A 439 -16.76 2.60 -0.95
N TYR A 440 -16.84 3.82 -0.43
CA TYR A 440 -16.98 5.07 -1.18
C TYR A 440 -18.25 5.24 -1.99
N HIS A 441 -19.20 4.31 -1.91
CA HIS A 441 -20.57 4.58 -2.38
C HIS A 441 -21.24 5.64 -1.52
N ILE A 442 -22.29 6.27 -2.03
CA ILE A 442 -23.11 7.18 -1.23
C ILE A 442 -23.78 6.40 -0.09
N LYS A 443 -23.78 6.97 1.11
CA LYS A 443 -24.36 6.38 2.32
C LYS A 443 -25.84 6.77 2.46
N LYS A 444 -26.69 5.83 2.88
CA LYS A 444 -28.12 6.08 3.15
C LYS A 444 -28.29 7.15 4.24
N ALA A 445 -29.30 8.01 4.08
CA ALA A 445 -29.60 9.08 5.04
C ALA A 445 -30.05 8.55 6.42
N GLU A 446 -30.73 7.40 6.47
CA GLU A 446 -31.39 6.86 7.68
C GLU A 446 -30.57 5.82 8.47
N SER A 447 -29.33 5.51 8.09
CA SER A 447 -28.52 4.52 8.83
C SER A 447 -27.84 5.16 10.06
N VAL A 448 -28.64 5.55 11.06
CA VAL A 448 -28.22 5.91 12.43
C VAL A 448 -28.44 4.75 13.40
N GLN A 449 -28.90 3.59 12.95
CA GLN A 449 -28.50 2.36 13.65
C GLN A 449 -27.03 2.11 13.33
N SER A 450 -26.18 2.78 14.12
CA SER A 450 -24.82 2.34 14.40
C SER A 450 -24.84 0.82 14.55
N LEU A 451 -23.85 0.13 13.99
CA LEU A 451 -23.48 -1.17 14.52
C LEU A 451 -23.37 -1.00 16.04
N LYS A 452 -24.38 -1.48 16.78
CA LYS A 452 -24.44 -1.41 18.24
C LYS A 452 -23.20 -2.16 18.74
N LYS A 453 -22.20 -1.41 19.19
CA LYS A 453 -20.84 -1.85 19.55
C LYS A 453 -20.13 -2.62 18.43
N VAL A 454 -19.01 -2.08 17.95
CA VAL A 454 -18.08 -2.87 17.15
C VAL A 454 -17.44 -3.87 18.10
N SER A 455 -17.71 -5.17 17.93
CA SER A 455 -17.00 -6.21 18.67
C SER A 455 -15.75 -6.63 17.89
N ALA A 456 -14.64 -6.84 18.59
CA ALA A 456 -13.42 -7.48 18.09
C ALA A 456 -13.66 -8.95 17.72
N ALA A 457 -14.72 -9.57 18.27
CA ALA A 457 -15.20 -10.87 17.84
C ALA A 457 -15.80 -10.87 16.41
N LEU A 458 -16.18 -9.70 15.88
CA LEU A 458 -16.78 -9.59 14.55
C LEU A 458 -15.76 -9.96 13.46
N ASN A 459 -16.05 -11.00 12.68
CA ASN A 459 -15.22 -11.34 11.53
C ASN A 459 -15.42 -10.34 10.39
N PHE A 460 -14.37 -10.16 9.58
CA PHE A 460 -14.35 -9.18 8.47
C PHE A 460 -15.55 -9.34 7.51
N ALA A 461 -15.94 -10.58 7.20
CA ALA A 461 -17.07 -10.86 6.32
C ALA A 461 -18.40 -10.33 6.85
N THR A 462 -18.62 -10.40 8.17
CA THR A 462 -19.85 -9.89 8.79
C THR A 462 -19.83 -8.36 8.85
N ALA A 463 -18.68 -7.76 9.17
CA ALA A 463 -18.51 -6.31 9.13
C ALA A 463 -18.73 -5.75 7.72
N SER A 464 -18.15 -6.37 6.69
CA SER A 464 -18.31 -6.00 5.29
C SER A 464 -19.77 -6.12 4.83
N ARG A 465 -20.47 -7.20 5.23
CA ARG A 465 -21.92 -7.35 4.97
C ARG A 465 -22.74 -6.24 5.62
N ALA A 466 -22.41 -5.83 6.84
CA ALA A 466 -23.09 -4.72 7.51
C ALA A 466 -22.82 -3.38 6.81
N THR A 467 -21.57 -3.10 6.44
CA THR A 467 -21.20 -1.92 5.64
C THR A 467 -21.99 -1.86 4.34
N LYS A 468 -22.11 -2.99 3.61
CA LYS A 468 -22.88 -3.08 2.36
C LYS A 468 -24.35 -2.70 2.53
N LYS A 469 -24.98 -2.94 3.69
CA LYS A 469 -26.38 -2.53 3.96
C LYS A 469 -26.56 -1.01 4.04
N THR A 470 -25.50 -0.27 4.36
CA THR A 470 -25.51 1.20 4.47
C THR A 470 -25.35 1.92 3.14
N VAL A 471 -25.01 1.18 2.07
CA VAL A 471 -24.85 1.69 0.71
C VAL A 471 -26.19 2.13 0.12
N GLN A 472 -26.28 3.38 -0.32
CA GLN A 472 -27.42 3.92 -1.07
C GLN A 472 -27.18 3.70 -2.57
N PHE A 473 -27.42 2.47 -3.03
CA PHE A 473 -27.27 2.07 -4.44
C PHE A 473 -28.22 0.91 -4.75
N ASP A 474 -29.01 1.04 -5.81
CA ASP A 474 -29.96 0.02 -6.28
C ASP A 474 -29.22 -1.04 -7.12
N ALA A 475 -28.67 -2.03 -6.42
CA ALA A 475 -27.91 -3.12 -7.03
C ALA A 475 -28.79 -4.01 -7.93
N ASP A 476 -30.03 -4.27 -7.53
CA ASP A 476 -30.95 -5.16 -8.26
C ASP A 476 -31.38 -4.54 -9.58
N ASN A 477 -31.66 -3.23 -9.61
CA ASN A 477 -31.89 -2.53 -10.86
C ASN A 477 -30.64 -2.47 -11.73
N SER A 478 -29.46 -2.30 -11.14
CA SER A 478 -28.20 -2.20 -11.87
C SER A 478 -27.84 -3.50 -12.62
N GLN A 479 -28.23 -4.67 -12.10
CA GLN A 479 -28.02 -5.97 -12.77
C GLN A 479 -28.80 -6.12 -14.09
N LYS A 480 -29.83 -5.28 -14.32
CA LYS A 480 -30.60 -5.28 -15.57
C LYS A 480 -29.86 -4.61 -16.73
N PHE A 481 -28.79 -3.88 -16.43
CA PHE A 481 -27.95 -3.22 -17.43
C PHE A 481 -26.83 -4.16 -17.86
N LYS A 482 -26.64 -4.31 -19.16
CA LYS A 482 -25.49 -5.03 -19.70
C LYS A 482 -24.38 -4.04 -20.01
N ASN A 483 -23.27 -4.11 -19.28
CA ASN A 483 -22.08 -3.33 -19.65
C ASN A 483 -21.54 -3.83 -21.01
N THR A 484 -21.26 -2.89 -21.91
CA THR A 484 -20.71 -3.15 -23.24
C THR A 484 -19.29 -2.61 -23.40
N PHE A 485 -18.94 -1.54 -22.69
CA PHE A 485 -17.64 -0.88 -22.81
C PHE A 485 -17.35 0.00 -21.58
N ALA A 486 -16.10 0.04 -21.14
CA ALA A 486 -15.64 0.98 -20.12
C ALA A 486 -14.17 1.36 -20.33
N ASN A 487 -13.82 2.62 -20.09
CA ASN A 487 -12.45 3.13 -20.02
C ASN A 487 -12.28 4.06 -18.81
N ASP A 488 -11.19 4.82 -18.71
CA ASP A 488 -10.94 5.71 -17.56
C ASP A 488 -11.92 6.90 -17.40
N GLN A 489 -12.76 7.21 -18.40
CA GLN A 489 -13.69 8.37 -18.35
C GLN A 489 -15.13 8.08 -18.79
N LEU A 490 -15.40 6.91 -19.36
CA LEU A 490 -16.69 6.57 -19.95
C LEU A 490 -17.05 5.12 -19.69
N VAL A 491 -18.34 4.89 -19.50
CA VAL A 491 -18.95 3.56 -19.48
C VAL A 491 -20.22 3.55 -20.34
N THR A 492 -20.43 2.46 -21.08
CA THR A 492 -21.58 2.27 -21.96
C THR A 492 -22.39 1.05 -21.53
N PHE A 493 -23.68 1.25 -21.31
CA PHE A 493 -24.62 0.20 -20.95
C PHE A 493 -25.67 -0.01 -22.04
N LYS A 494 -26.07 -1.27 -22.24
CA LYS A 494 -27.29 -1.64 -22.96
C LYS A 494 -28.41 -1.92 -21.96
N TYR A 495 -29.59 -1.36 -22.20
CA TYR A 495 -30.78 -1.56 -21.39
C TYR A 495 -32.04 -1.61 -22.24
N HIS A 496 -32.97 -2.49 -21.90
CA HIS A 496 -34.27 -2.62 -22.56
C HIS A 496 -35.40 -2.28 -21.58
N GLN A 497 -36.37 -1.50 -22.02
CA GLN A 497 -37.62 -1.29 -21.28
C GLN A 497 -38.83 -1.18 -22.19
N LYS A 498 -39.98 -1.64 -21.71
CA LYS A 498 -41.23 -1.64 -22.49
C LYS A 498 -41.80 -0.24 -22.71
N ASN A 499 -41.77 0.61 -21.69
CA ASN A 499 -42.39 1.94 -21.70
C ASN A 499 -41.35 3.01 -21.41
N MET A 500 -41.58 4.22 -21.95
CA MET A 500 -40.76 5.38 -21.63
C MET A 500 -40.82 5.67 -20.13
N LYS A 501 -39.68 5.55 -19.44
CA LYS A 501 -39.57 5.77 -18.00
C LYS A 501 -38.20 6.32 -17.64
N SER A 502 -38.16 7.07 -16.54
CA SER A 502 -36.89 7.47 -15.91
C SER A 502 -36.34 6.34 -15.04
N VAL A 503 -35.11 5.92 -15.33
CA VAL A 503 -34.45 4.78 -14.68
C VAL A 503 -33.16 5.24 -14.01
N LYS A 504 -32.84 4.63 -12.86
CA LYS A 504 -31.54 4.81 -12.17
C LYS A 504 -30.47 4.10 -12.99
N LEU A 505 -29.45 4.83 -13.41
CA LEU A 505 -28.31 4.29 -14.13
C LEU A 505 -27.38 3.55 -13.15
N PRO A 506 -26.67 2.50 -13.59
CA PRO A 506 -25.73 1.74 -12.77
C PRO A 506 -24.42 2.52 -12.54
N VAL A 507 -24.52 3.82 -12.26
CA VAL A 507 -23.40 4.73 -11.98
C VAL A 507 -23.71 5.53 -10.72
N ILE A 508 -22.73 5.61 -9.82
CA ILE A 508 -22.82 6.38 -8.58
C ILE A 508 -22.93 7.86 -8.93
N GLY A 509 -23.90 8.55 -8.34
CA GLY A 509 -24.15 9.96 -8.56
C GLY A 509 -23.46 10.83 -7.51
N TYR A 510 -22.15 11.07 -7.66
CA TYR A 510 -21.42 11.97 -6.78
C TYR A 510 -21.74 13.45 -7.06
N LYS A 511 -21.74 14.26 -6.00
CA LYS A 511 -21.78 15.71 -6.10
C LYS A 511 -20.43 16.24 -6.56
N ASN A 512 -20.44 17.45 -7.15
CA ASN A 512 -19.26 18.12 -7.71
C ASN A 512 -18.60 17.37 -8.88
N VAL A 513 -19.37 16.51 -9.57
CA VAL A 513 -18.90 15.75 -10.74
C VAL A 513 -19.58 16.20 -12.03
N ASN A 514 -18.78 16.44 -13.06
CA ASN A 514 -19.25 16.91 -14.37
C ASN A 514 -19.68 15.72 -15.24
N TYR A 515 -20.76 15.05 -14.85
CA TYR A 515 -21.32 13.96 -15.64
C TYR A 515 -21.93 14.46 -16.95
N SER A 516 -21.80 13.65 -18.00
CA SER A 516 -22.51 13.79 -19.26
C SER A 516 -23.14 12.44 -19.61
N VAL A 517 -24.46 12.44 -19.73
CA VAL A 517 -25.26 11.26 -20.09
C VAL A 517 -25.74 11.41 -21.54
N LYS A 518 -25.44 10.43 -22.38
CA LYS A 518 -26.01 10.30 -23.72
C LYS A 518 -26.85 9.03 -23.81
N VAL A 519 -27.98 9.12 -24.48
CA VAL A 519 -28.87 7.97 -24.77
C VAL A 519 -29.03 7.90 -26.27
N ASN A 520 -28.63 6.78 -26.87
CA ASN A 520 -28.61 6.58 -28.32
C ASN A 520 -27.88 7.73 -29.05
N GLY A 521 -26.72 8.14 -28.53
CA GLY A 521 -25.88 9.23 -29.07
C GLY A 521 -26.36 10.65 -28.73
N LYS A 522 -27.59 10.85 -28.25
CA LYS A 522 -28.14 12.18 -27.93
C LYS A 522 -27.96 12.52 -26.46
N LYS A 523 -27.46 13.74 -26.16
CA LYS A 523 -27.32 14.22 -24.78
C LYS A 523 -28.68 14.28 -24.09
N LYS A 524 -28.74 13.79 -22.85
CA LYS A 524 -29.95 13.79 -22.02
C LYS A 524 -29.67 14.42 -20.66
N ASN A 525 -30.69 15.09 -20.13
CA ASN A 525 -30.64 15.60 -18.76
C ASN A 525 -30.72 14.44 -17.77
N PHE A 526 -30.08 14.59 -16.63
CA PHE A 526 -30.12 13.64 -15.53
C PHE A 526 -30.41 14.35 -14.21
N LYS A 527 -30.84 13.59 -13.21
CA LYS A 527 -31.03 14.03 -11.83
C LYS A 527 -30.33 13.06 -10.89
N TYR A 528 -29.97 13.50 -9.70
CA TYR A 528 -29.48 12.62 -8.64
C TYR A 528 -30.67 11.96 -7.93
N SER A 529 -30.63 10.65 -7.72
CA SER A 529 -31.69 9.89 -7.06
C SER A 529 -31.08 8.72 -6.30
N GLU A 530 -31.20 8.75 -4.98
CA GLU A 530 -30.75 7.67 -4.08
C GLU A 530 -29.31 7.18 -4.39
N GLY A 531 -28.35 8.11 -4.42
CA GLY A 531 -26.94 7.78 -4.65
C GLY A 531 -26.56 7.41 -6.08
N GLN A 532 -27.51 7.44 -7.03
CA GLN A 532 -27.28 7.17 -8.45
C GLN A 532 -27.70 8.33 -9.34
N LEU A 533 -27.23 8.31 -10.60
CA LEU A 533 -27.78 9.15 -11.67
C LEU A 533 -29.10 8.56 -12.16
N LYS A 534 -30.08 9.40 -12.49
CA LYS A 534 -31.38 9.00 -13.04
C LYS A 534 -31.68 9.81 -14.30
N THR A 535 -32.05 9.14 -15.38
CA THR A 535 -32.40 9.79 -16.66
C THR A 535 -33.60 9.12 -17.32
N ALA A 536 -34.28 9.86 -18.20
CA ALA A 536 -35.40 9.36 -19.00
C ALA A 536 -34.89 8.54 -20.18
N LEU A 537 -35.34 7.30 -20.28
CA LEU A 537 -35.03 6.40 -21.38
C LEU A 537 -36.28 6.21 -22.26
N PRO A 538 -36.13 6.07 -23.60
CA PRO A 538 -37.24 5.74 -24.49
C PRO A 538 -37.72 4.29 -24.30
N ALA A 539 -38.87 3.95 -24.88
CA ALA A 539 -39.27 2.55 -25.02
C ALA A 539 -38.35 1.82 -25.99
N GLY A 540 -38.10 0.53 -25.74
CA GLY A 540 -37.20 -0.32 -26.53
C GLY A 540 -35.77 -0.37 -25.99
N ASP A 541 -34.83 -0.71 -26.88
CA ASP A 541 -33.40 -0.81 -26.57
C ASP A 541 -32.76 0.58 -26.51
N SER A 542 -31.94 0.78 -25.48
CA SER A 542 -31.16 2.00 -25.28
C SER A 542 -29.68 1.67 -25.05
N TYR A 543 -28.82 2.42 -25.73
CA TYR A 543 -27.38 2.50 -25.45
C TYR A 543 -27.12 3.78 -24.67
N ILE A 544 -26.55 3.64 -23.48
CA ILE A 544 -26.41 4.73 -22.51
C ILE A 544 -24.95 4.92 -22.23
N ASP A 545 -24.41 6.07 -22.64
CA ASP A 545 -23.05 6.48 -22.31
C ASP A 545 -23.09 7.40 -21.11
N VAL A 546 -22.39 7.02 -20.06
CA VAL A 546 -22.11 7.92 -18.93
C VAL A 546 -20.63 8.26 -18.98
N SER A 547 -20.34 9.55 -19.09
CA SER A 547 -18.99 10.07 -19.17
C SER A 547 -18.78 11.19 -18.18
N ILE A 548 -17.52 11.48 -17.89
CA ILE A 548 -17.12 12.63 -17.08
C ILE A 548 -16.22 13.56 -17.90
N ALA A 549 -16.51 14.86 -17.89
CA ALA A 549 -15.61 15.84 -18.47
C ALA A 549 -14.32 15.92 -17.62
N ARG A 550 -13.14 16.09 -18.27
CA ARG A 550 -11.79 16.16 -17.67
C ARG A 550 -11.83 16.74 -16.24
N GLN A 551 -11.75 15.86 -15.24
CA GLN A 551 -11.90 16.19 -13.83
C GLN A 551 -10.57 16.44 -13.11
N SER A 552 -9.53 16.93 -13.77
CA SER A 552 -8.35 17.41 -13.04
C SER A 552 -8.59 18.82 -12.50
N LYS A 553 -9.68 19.00 -11.73
CA LYS A 553 -10.05 20.28 -11.09
C LYS A 553 -8.91 20.85 -10.22
N HIS A 554 -7.93 20.02 -9.86
CA HIS A 554 -6.81 20.36 -8.99
C HIS A 554 -5.44 20.14 -9.63
N ILE A 555 -5.33 20.29 -10.95
CA ILE A 555 -4.05 20.13 -11.67
C ILE A 555 -2.95 21.06 -11.11
N GLY A 556 -3.30 22.25 -10.63
CA GLY A 556 -2.36 23.17 -9.98
C GLY A 556 -1.73 22.58 -8.71
N LEU A 557 -2.50 21.86 -7.89
CA LEU A 557 -1.97 21.16 -6.72
C LEU A 557 -1.09 19.98 -7.13
N LEU A 558 -1.42 19.28 -8.22
CA LEU A 558 -0.57 18.22 -8.76
C LEU A 558 0.79 18.77 -9.21
N LEU A 559 0.80 19.91 -9.92
CA LEU A 559 2.02 20.61 -10.32
C LEU A 559 2.82 21.08 -9.11
N LEU A 560 2.17 21.68 -8.10
CA LEU A 560 2.81 22.11 -6.86
C LEU A 560 3.46 20.92 -6.13
N THR A 561 2.75 19.80 -5.99
CA THR A 561 3.29 18.55 -5.47
C THR A 561 4.54 18.12 -6.25
N GLY A 562 4.46 18.09 -7.59
CA GLY A 562 5.57 17.68 -8.44
C GLY A 562 6.80 18.59 -8.33
N ILE A 563 6.61 19.91 -8.42
CA ILE A 563 7.68 20.91 -8.28
C ILE A 563 8.34 20.81 -6.91
N THR A 564 7.56 20.60 -5.85
CA THR A 564 8.10 20.48 -4.49
C THR A 564 8.97 19.23 -4.33
N PHE A 565 8.57 18.10 -4.90
CA PHE A 565 9.41 16.89 -4.95
C PHE A 565 10.69 17.12 -5.74
N ILE A 566 10.60 17.66 -6.96
CA ILE A 566 11.76 17.91 -7.83
C ILE A 566 12.73 18.90 -7.15
N GLY A 567 12.23 20.03 -6.65
CA GLY A 567 13.05 21.03 -5.95
C GLY A 567 13.75 20.45 -4.72
N SER A 568 13.09 19.55 -3.98
CA SER A 568 13.68 18.87 -2.83
C SER A 568 14.77 17.88 -3.24
N LEU A 569 14.57 17.12 -4.32
CA LEU A 569 15.59 16.23 -4.86
C LEU A 569 16.80 17.01 -5.40
N VAL A 570 16.58 18.13 -6.09
CA VAL A 570 17.65 19.03 -6.56
C VAL A 570 18.41 19.64 -5.37
N TYR A 571 17.71 20.05 -4.31
CA TYR A 571 18.34 20.53 -3.08
C TYR A 571 19.24 19.45 -2.45
N LEU A 572 18.78 18.20 -2.39
CA LEU A 572 19.59 17.09 -1.88
C LEU A 572 20.80 16.81 -2.79
N ALA A 573 20.61 16.81 -4.10
CA ALA A 573 21.70 16.58 -5.05
C ALA A 573 22.78 17.67 -4.95
N THR A 574 22.40 18.93 -4.84
CA THR A 574 23.33 20.07 -4.80
C THR A 574 24.05 20.21 -3.45
N ASN A 575 23.38 19.90 -2.33
CA ASN A 575 23.96 20.09 -0.99
C ASN A 575 24.61 18.84 -0.38
N CYS A 576 24.28 17.63 -0.86
CA CYS A 576 24.93 16.39 -0.39
C CYS A 576 26.17 16.01 -1.20
N PHE A 577 26.30 16.46 -2.45
CA PHE A 577 27.41 16.10 -3.34
C PHE A 577 28.47 17.18 -3.53
N LYS A 578 28.40 18.33 -2.85
CA LYS A 578 29.55 19.24 -2.81
C LYS A 578 30.74 18.51 -2.15
N PRO A 579 31.86 18.27 -2.87
CA PRO A 579 33.07 17.81 -2.22
C PRO A 579 33.40 18.84 -1.14
N LYS A 580 33.65 18.37 0.09
CA LYS A 580 34.36 19.19 1.07
C LYS A 580 35.77 19.37 0.51
N TYR A 581 35.97 20.41 -0.29
CA TYR A 581 37.27 21.05 -0.37
C TYR A 581 37.43 21.78 0.96
N ASN A 582 38.21 21.18 1.84
CA ASN A 582 39.05 21.80 2.88
C ASN A 582 39.79 20.67 3.58
#